data_AF-A0A133VSE1-F1
#
_entry.id   AF-A0A133VSE1-F1
#
_cell.length_a   1.000
_cell.length_b   1.000
_cell.length_c   1.000
_cell.angle_alpha   90.00
_cell.angle_beta   90.00
_cell.angle_gamma   90.00
#
_symmetry.space_group_name_H-M   'P 1'
#
loop_
_entity.id
_entity.type
_entity.pdbx_description
1 polymer ?
#
loop_
_entity_poly.entity_id
_entity_poly.type
_entity_poly.pdbx_seq_one_letter_code
_entity_poly.pdbx_strand_id
1 'polypeptide(L)'
;RSAIAATIDKNLVTSRGHVLDEVEEFPIVVEDELEEIKKAQEVEEFLKKIGFEGDLKRAKEGRKIRAGKGKMRGRRYRQPVGPLLIVGEDHGIIRAAQNIPSVEATTVEKVNAESLAPGGDPARLTIWTRSAIEKLAGGLFS
;
A
#
# COMPACT_ATOMS: atom_id res chain seq x y z
N ARG A 1 -15.17 -3.49 -7.62
CA ARG A 1 -14.93 -4.96 -7.53
C ARG A 1 -13.71 -5.40 -8.35
N SER A 2 -13.59 -5.01 -9.62
CA SER A 2 -12.48 -5.46 -10.48
C SER A 2 -11.07 -5.09 -9.98
N ALA A 3 -10.87 -3.86 -9.48
CA ALA A 3 -9.57 -3.46 -8.94
C ALA A 3 -9.16 -4.26 -7.69
N ILE A 4 -10.12 -4.58 -6.81
CA ILE A 4 -9.88 -5.42 -5.62
C ILE A 4 -9.50 -6.84 -6.06
N ALA A 5 -10.24 -7.42 -7.01
CA ALA A 5 -9.94 -8.75 -7.53
C ALA A 5 -8.52 -8.82 -8.12
N ALA A 6 -8.05 -7.78 -8.80
CA ALA A 6 -6.71 -7.72 -9.36
C ALA A 6 -5.60 -7.72 -8.28
N THR A 7 -5.87 -7.23 -7.07
CA THR A 7 -4.90 -7.26 -5.96
C THR A 7 -4.69 -8.65 -5.35
N ILE A 8 -5.55 -9.62 -5.68
CA ILE A 8 -5.45 -11.00 -5.19
C ILE A 8 -4.47 -11.83 -6.05
N ASP A 9 -4.21 -11.41 -7.30
CA ASP A 9 -3.31 -12.14 -8.20
C ASP A 9 -1.86 -11.66 -8.04
N LYS A 10 -1.01 -12.52 -7.47
CA LYS A 10 0.43 -12.28 -7.32
C LYS A 10 1.10 -11.90 -8.65
N ASN A 11 0.74 -12.55 -9.75
CA ASN A 11 1.37 -12.31 -11.04
C ASN A 11 1.07 -10.90 -11.54
N LEU A 12 -0.16 -10.42 -11.35
CA LEU A 12 -0.54 -9.06 -11.71
C LEU A 12 0.23 -8.04 -10.86
N VAL A 13 0.33 -8.26 -9.55
CA VAL A 13 1.07 -7.38 -8.63
C VAL A 13 2.56 -7.30 -8.99
N THR A 14 3.19 -8.43 -9.30
CA THR A 14 4.58 -8.44 -9.76
C THR A 14 4.74 -7.81 -11.14
N SER A 15 3.80 -8.03 -12.06
CA SER A 15 3.84 -7.44 -13.42
C SER A 15 3.78 -5.90 -13.42
N ARG A 16 3.12 -5.32 -12.41
CA ARG A 16 3.10 -3.87 -12.16
C ARG A 16 4.48 -3.32 -11.78
N GLY A 17 5.37 -4.18 -11.29
CA GLY A 17 6.72 -3.82 -10.86
C GLY A 17 6.89 -3.63 -9.36
N HIS A 18 6.03 -4.26 -8.54
CA HIS A 18 6.31 -4.48 -7.13
C HIS A 18 7.34 -5.61 -6.97
N VAL A 19 8.25 -5.45 -6.01
CA VAL A 19 9.29 -6.44 -5.72
C VAL A 19 8.89 -7.21 -4.47
N LEU A 20 8.59 -8.50 -4.65
CA LEU A 20 8.20 -9.42 -3.60
C LEU A 20 9.34 -10.43 -3.43
N ASP A 21 9.96 -10.47 -2.26
CA ASP A 21 11.11 -11.34 -2.04
C ASP A 21 10.65 -12.74 -1.60
N GLU A 22 9.87 -12.82 -0.52
CA GLU A 22 9.53 -14.11 0.14
C GLU A 22 8.02 -14.39 0.22
N VAL A 23 7.18 -13.52 -0.35
CA VAL A 23 5.71 -13.64 -0.19
C VAL A 23 5.09 -14.49 -1.29
N GLU A 24 4.53 -15.63 -0.90
CA GLU A 24 3.80 -16.53 -1.81
C GLU A 24 2.28 -16.45 -1.67
N GLU A 25 1.76 -16.07 -0.50
CA GLU A 25 0.32 -16.07 -0.22
C GLU A 25 -0.33 -14.72 -0.54
N PHE A 26 -1.38 -14.77 -1.38
CA PHE A 26 -2.27 -13.64 -1.67
C PHE A 26 -3.73 -14.09 -1.54
N PRO A 27 -4.64 -13.24 -1.03
CA PRO A 27 -4.42 -11.86 -0.57
C PRO A 27 -3.65 -11.81 0.75
N ILE A 28 -2.97 -10.69 1.01
CA ILE A 28 -2.13 -10.53 2.19
C ILE A 28 -2.99 -9.97 3.31
N VAL A 29 -3.30 -10.82 4.29
CA VAL A 29 -4.17 -10.51 5.42
C VAL A 29 -3.37 -10.59 6.70
N VAL A 30 -3.46 -9.55 7.53
CA VAL A 30 -2.68 -9.40 8.77
C VAL A 30 -3.59 -9.12 9.95
N GLU A 31 -3.07 -9.34 11.16
CA GLU A 31 -3.80 -9.07 12.41
C GLU A 31 -4.06 -7.57 12.60
N ASP A 32 -5.14 -7.24 13.31
CA ASP A 32 -5.57 -5.86 13.57
C ASP A 32 -4.61 -5.09 14.50
N GLU A 33 -3.64 -5.78 15.14
CA GLU A 33 -2.56 -5.16 15.91
C GLU A 33 -1.75 -4.14 15.09
N LEU A 34 -1.72 -4.29 13.77
CA LEU A 34 -1.08 -3.33 12.86
C LEU A 34 -1.69 -1.93 12.98
N GLU A 35 -2.99 -1.81 13.30
CA GLU A 35 -3.71 -0.53 13.34
C GLU A 35 -3.22 0.38 14.47
N GLU A 36 -2.68 -0.21 15.54
CA GLU A 36 -2.20 0.49 16.74
C GLU A 36 -0.79 1.05 16.60
N ILE A 37 -0.05 0.67 15.53
CA ILE A 37 1.33 1.11 15.33
C ILE A 37 1.37 2.61 15.05
N LYS A 38 2.03 3.36 15.93
CA LYS A 38 2.15 4.84 15.85
C LYS A 38 3.48 5.32 15.31
N LYS A 39 4.51 4.46 15.29
CA LYS A 39 5.85 4.83 14.83
C LYS A 39 6.14 4.28 13.44
N ALA A 40 6.67 5.14 12.58
CA ALA A 40 7.05 4.77 11.22
C ALA A 40 8.12 3.66 11.19
N GLN A 41 9.05 3.65 12.16
CA GLN A 41 10.07 2.61 12.25
C GLN A 41 9.46 1.22 12.47
N GLU A 42 8.45 1.13 13.35
CA GLU A 42 7.77 -0.14 13.66
C GLU A 42 7.01 -0.66 12.42
N VAL A 43 6.39 0.24 11.64
CA VAL A 43 5.77 -0.12 10.35
C VAL A 43 6.82 -0.59 9.34
N GLU A 44 7.97 0.08 9.25
CA GLU A 44 9.05 -0.33 8.35
C GLU A 44 9.61 -1.71 8.73
N GLU A 45 9.80 -1.98 10.03
CA GLU A 45 10.23 -3.29 10.54
C GLU A 45 9.19 -4.38 10.26
N PHE A 46 7.90 -4.08 10.42
CA PHE A 46 6.81 -4.99 10.07
C PHE A 46 6.83 -5.35 8.58
N LEU A 47 6.90 -4.36 7.69
CA LEU A 47 6.93 -4.56 6.24
C LEU A 47 8.18 -5.36 5.79
N LYS A 48 9.32 -5.21 6.48
CA LYS A 48 10.51 -6.06 6.24
C LYS A 48 10.29 -7.49 6.67
N LYS A 49 9.71 -7.72 7.85
CA LYS A 49 9.44 -9.07 8.38
C LYS A 49 8.51 -9.90 7.49
N ILE A 50 7.56 -9.24 6.84
CA ILE A 50 6.64 -9.90 5.89
C ILE A 50 7.21 -10.01 4.47
N GLY A 51 8.49 -9.67 4.23
CA GLY A 51 9.14 -9.91 2.95
C GLY A 51 8.95 -8.82 1.88
N PHE A 52 8.65 -7.58 2.26
CA PHE A 52 8.57 -6.43 1.35
C PHE A 52 9.78 -5.50 1.39
N GLU A 53 10.92 -5.99 1.87
CA GLU A 53 12.15 -5.19 1.91
C GLU A 53 12.56 -4.70 0.53
N GLY A 54 12.46 -5.55 -0.51
CA GLY A 54 12.68 -5.17 -1.90
C GLY A 54 11.79 -4.02 -2.37
N ASP A 55 10.49 -4.05 -2.05
CA ASP A 55 9.57 -2.98 -2.46
C ASP A 55 9.83 -1.67 -1.71
N LEU A 56 10.18 -1.74 -0.42
CA LEU A 56 10.58 -0.58 0.37
C LEU A 56 11.87 0.06 -0.17
N LYS A 57 12.85 -0.76 -0.54
CA LYS A 57 14.09 -0.27 -1.16
C LYS A 57 13.80 0.40 -2.50
N ARG A 58 12.99 -0.23 -3.35
CA ARG A 58 12.51 0.35 -4.62
C ARG A 58 11.82 1.69 -4.40
N ALA A 59 10.95 1.77 -3.39
CA ALA A 59 10.24 3.00 -3.02
C ALA A 59 11.19 4.13 -2.63
N LYS A 60 12.19 3.83 -1.80
CA LYS A 60 13.18 4.79 -1.30
C LYS A 60 14.11 5.28 -2.40
N GLU A 61 14.67 4.37 -3.20
CA GLU A 61 15.60 4.69 -4.30
C GLU A 61 14.89 5.30 -5.52
N GLY A 62 13.61 4.98 -5.69
CA GLY A 62 12.78 5.48 -6.80
C GLY A 62 12.37 6.94 -6.67
N ARG A 63 12.54 7.57 -5.50
CA ARG A 63 12.22 8.98 -5.29
C ARG A 63 13.23 9.87 -5.99
N LYS A 64 12.82 10.52 -7.08
CA LYS A 64 13.68 11.36 -7.92
C LYS A 64 13.07 12.75 -8.12
N ILE A 65 13.90 13.73 -8.49
CA ILE A 65 13.42 15.05 -8.90
C ILE A 65 12.73 14.92 -10.25
N ARG A 66 11.51 15.47 -10.36
CA ARG A 66 10.71 15.48 -11.57
C ARG A 66 11.43 16.27 -12.67
N ALA A 67 11.51 15.68 -13.86
CA ALA A 67 12.01 16.37 -15.04
C ALA A 67 11.06 17.51 -15.50
N GLY A 68 11.60 18.47 -16.25
CA GLY A 68 10.83 19.57 -16.84
C GLY A 68 10.33 20.63 -15.85
N LYS A 69 9.28 21.37 -16.24
CA LYS A 69 8.76 22.53 -15.49
C LYS A 69 7.91 22.17 -14.27
N GLY A 70 7.44 20.92 -14.16
CA GLY A 70 6.63 20.47 -13.02
C GLY A 70 7.33 20.66 -11.68
N LYS A 71 8.67 20.58 -11.67
CA LYS A 71 9.49 20.83 -10.48
C LYS A 71 9.38 22.25 -9.92
N MET A 72 9.10 23.23 -10.78
CA MET A 72 8.90 24.63 -10.39
C MET A 72 7.46 24.93 -9.95
N ARG A 73 6.50 24.06 -10.28
CA ARG A 73 5.07 24.22 -9.95
C ARG A 73 4.66 23.46 -8.69
N GLY A 74 5.57 23.31 -7.73
CA GLY A 74 5.33 22.58 -6.47
C GLY A 74 5.32 21.04 -6.56
N ARG A 75 5.49 20.44 -7.75
CA ARG A 75 5.52 18.98 -7.96
C ARG A 75 6.95 18.47 -8.15
N ARG A 76 7.85 18.86 -7.23
CA ARG A 76 9.31 18.65 -7.34
C ARG A 76 9.72 17.19 -7.37
N TYR A 77 9.06 16.32 -6.61
CA TYR A 77 9.41 14.91 -6.52
C TYR A 77 8.46 14.04 -7.36
N ARG A 78 9.01 12.96 -7.90
CA ARG A 78 8.28 11.80 -8.41
C ARG A 78 8.79 10.60 -7.61
N GLN A 79 7.87 9.80 -7.09
CA GLN A 79 8.17 8.56 -6.40
C GLN A 79 7.37 7.43 -7.06
N PRO A 80 7.85 6.18 -7.04
CA PRO A 80 7.06 5.03 -7.45
C PRO A 80 5.85 4.86 -6.53
N VAL A 81 4.87 4.09 -6.98
CA VAL A 81 3.75 3.67 -6.12
C VAL A 81 4.23 2.49 -5.29
N GLY A 82 4.21 2.61 -3.96
CA GLY A 82 4.54 1.53 -3.03
C GLY A 82 3.30 0.80 -2.50
N PRO A 83 3.44 0.02 -1.41
CA PRO A 83 2.36 -0.78 -0.86
C PRO A 83 1.24 0.09 -0.29
N LEU A 84 0.03 -0.47 -0.30
CA LEU A 84 -1.16 0.11 0.31
C LEU A 84 -1.58 -0.74 1.52
N LEU A 85 -1.63 -0.12 2.70
CA LEU A 85 -2.20 -0.69 3.90
C LEU A 85 -3.68 -0.31 3.97
N ILE A 86 -4.56 -1.31 4.07
CA ILE A 86 -6.00 -1.08 4.25
C ILE A 86 -6.39 -1.62 5.61
N VAL A 87 -6.87 -0.70 6.44
CA VAL A 87 -7.22 -0.95 7.84
C VAL A 87 -8.72 -0.80 8.09
N GLY A 88 -9.24 -1.51 9.08
CA GLY A 88 -10.63 -1.41 9.49
C GLY A 88 -10.90 -0.09 10.20
N GLU A 89 -10.02 0.31 11.11
CA GLU A 89 -10.03 1.59 11.83
C GLU A 89 -8.63 2.23 11.85
N ASP A 90 -8.56 3.54 12.11
CA ASP A 90 -7.28 4.25 12.25
C ASP A 90 -6.99 4.51 13.73
N HIS A 91 -6.06 3.73 14.29
CA HIS A 91 -5.53 3.92 15.65
C HIS A 91 -4.13 4.56 15.67
N GLY A 92 -3.69 5.14 14.54
CA GLY A 92 -2.41 5.84 14.40
C GLY A 92 -1.57 5.38 13.22
N ILE A 93 -1.91 4.22 12.64
CA ILE A 93 -1.22 3.61 11.51
C ILE A 93 -1.14 4.52 10.28
N ILE A 94 -2.20 5.31 9.99
CA ILE A 94 -2.19 6.20 8.82
C ILE A 94 -1.08 7.24 8.96
N ARG A 95 -0.94 7.81 10.15
CA ARG A 95 0.11 8.80 10.44
C ARG A 95 1.49 8.16 10.45
N ALA A 96 1.62 6.94 10.95
CA ALA A 96 2.89 6.21 10.95
C ALA A 96 3.37 5.91 9.52
N ALA A 97 2.46 5.41 8.67
CA ALA A 97 2.75 5.05 7.28
C ALA A 97 3.13 6.27 6.42
N GLN A 98 2.50 7.44 6.64
CA GLN A 98 2.77 8.67 5.88
C GLN A 98 4.23 9.14 5.91
N ASN A 99 4.98 8.77 6.95
CA ASN A 99 6.39 9.15 7.06
C ASN A 99 7.32 8.22 6.26
N ILE A 100 6.81 7.09 5.75
CA ILE A 100 7.57 6.14 4.95
C ILE A 100 7.38 6.49 3.45
N PRO A 101 8.46 6.65 2.67
CA PRO A 101 8.35 6.96 1.25
C PRO A 101 7.50 5.95 0.48
N SER A 102 6.55 6.45 -0.30
CA SER A 102 5.66 5.67 -1.20
C SER A 102 4.75 4.62 -0.56
N VAL A 103 4.78 4.45 0.76
CA VAL A 103 3.81 3.63 1.50
C VAL A 103 2.58 4.48 1.76
N GLU A 104 1.40 3.94 1.51
CA GLU A 104 0.14 4.59 1.82
C GLU A 104 -0.70 3.71 2.72
N ALA A 105 -1.49 4.35 3.58
CA ALA A 105 -2.44 3.68 4.44
C ALA A 105 -3.80 4.39 4.37
N THR A 106 -4.88 3.63 4.36
CA THR A 106 -6.24 4.15 4.32
C THR A 106 -7.19 3.22 5.08
N THR A 107 -8.30 3.77 5.57
CA THR A 107 -9.39 2.93 6.07
C THR A 107 -10.14 2.29 4.89
N VAL A 108 -10.72 1.11 5.12
CA VAL A 108 -11.51 0.37 4.12
C VAL A 108 -12.64 1.21 3.52
N GLU A 109 -13.26 2.08 4.31
CA GLU A 109 -14.33 2.99 3.87
C GLU A 109 -13.88 4.04 2.86
N LYS A 110 -12.60 4.40 2.88
CA LYS A 110 -12.02 5.44 2.02
C LYS A 110 -11.29 4.88 0.80
N VAL A 111 -11.23 3.54 0.67
CA VAL A 111 -10.59 2.88 -0.47
C VAL A 111 -11.37 3.21 -1.74
N ASN A 112 -10.65 3.68 -2.76
CA ASN A 112 -11.22 3.97 -4.07
C ASN A 112 -10.38 3.32 -5.19
N ALA A 113 -10.87 3.44 -6.43
CA ALA A 113 -10.22 2.85 -7.59
C ALA A 113 -8.80 3.41 -7.82
N GLU A 114 -8.55 4.70 -7.55
CA GLU A 114 -7.23 5.30 -7.72
C GLU A 114 -6.24 4.78 -6.66
N SER A 115 -6.71 4.47 -5.44
CA SER A 115 -5.88 3.86 -4.40
C SER A 115 -5.38 2.47 -4.82
N LEU A 116 -6.27 1.65 -5.41
CA LEU A 116 -5.99 0.26 -5.81
C LEU A 116 -5.35 0.12 -7.20
N ALA A 117 -5.61 1.08 -8.09
CA ALA A 117 -5.15 1.09 -9.46
C ALA A 117 -4.61 2.48 -9.87
N PRO A 118 -3.56 2.99 -9.19
CA PRO A 118 -3.09 4.36 -9.42
C PRO A 118 -2.52 4.51 -10.83
N GLY A 119 -2.95 5.57 -11.51
CA GLY A 119 -2.64 5.80 -12.92
C GLY A 119 -3.38 4.88 -13.90
N GLY A 120 -4.42 4.17 -13.46
CA GLY A 120 -5.24 3.27 -14.29
C GLY A 120 -4.64 1.88 -14.52
N ASP A 121 -3.43 1.63 -14.04
CA ASP A 121 -2.81 0.31 -14.02
C ASP A 121 -3.36 -0.45 -12.80
N PRO A 122 -3.89 -1.68 -12.92
CA PRO A 122 -4.45 -2.45 -11.80
C PRO A 122 -3.38 -3.09 -10.90
N ALA A 123 -3.83 -3.84 -9.88
CA ALA A 123 -3.01 -4.72 -9.04
C ALA A 123 -1.87 -4.03 -8.26
N ARG A 124 -2.21 -2.98 -7.50
CA ARG A 124 -1.28 -2.46 -6.49
C ARG A 124 -1.07 -3.48 -5.36
N LEU A 125 0.16 -3.60 -4.88
CA LEU A 125 0.47 -4.38 -3.67
C LEU A 125 -0.35 -3.84 -2.48
N THR A 126 -1.27 -4.66 -1.99
CA THR A 126 -2.26 -4.26 -0.99
C THR A 126 -2.27 -5.27 0.16
N ILE A 127 -2.22 -4.75 1.39
CA ILE A 127 -2.20 -5.50 2.64
C ILE A 127 -3.47 -5.11 3.40
N TRP A 128 -4.23 -6.11 3.84
CA TRP A 128 -5.51 -5.92 4.51
C TRP A 128 -5.40 -6.36 5.97
N THR A 129 -5.98 -5.60 6.90
CA THR A 129 -6.23 -6.12 8.24
C THR A 129 -7.46 -7.04 8.24
N ARG A 130 -7.57 -7.93 9.22
CA ARG A 130 -8.71 -8.86 9.34
C ARG A 130 -10.02 -8.09 9.43
N SER A 131 -10.09 -7.08 10.29
CA SER A 131 -11.26 -6.21 10.44
C SER A 131 -11.61 -5.47 9.14
N ALA A 132 -10.62 -5.08 8.34
CA ALA A 132 -10.87 -4.46 7.03
C ALA A 132 -11.62 -5.42 6.08
N ILE A 133 -11.22 -6.70 6.02
CA ILE A 133 -11.89 -7.70 5.19
C ILE A 133 -13.30 -7.99 5.71
N GLU A 134 -13.48 -8.10 7.02
CA GLU A 134 -14.79 -8.32 7.62
C GLU A 134 -15.75 -7.17 7.28
N LYS A 135 -15.30 -5.93 7.41
CA LYS A 135 -16.07 -4.73 7.01
C LYS A 135 -16.34 -4.70 5.50
N LEU A 136 -15.37 -5.12 4.68
CA LEU A 136 -15.54 -5.25 3.23
C LEU A 136 -16.65 -6.24 2.87
N ALA A 137 -16.68 -7.39 3.54
CA ALA A 137 -17.67 -8.45 3.35
C ALA A 137 -19.04 -8.09 3.94
N GLY A 138 -19.07 -7.33 5.03
CA GLY A 138 -20.27 -6.99 5.81
C GLY A 138 -21.18 -5.91 5.21
N GLY A 139 -20.87 -5.34 4.03
CA GLY A 139 -21.83 -4.48 3.32
C GLY A 139 -21.31 -3.13 2.82
N LEU A 140 -20.00 -2.87 2.79
CA LEU A 140 -19.48 -1.64 2.18
C LEU A 140 -19.77 -1.53 0.66
N PHE A 141 -20.28 -2.60 0.03
CA PHE A 141 -20.67 -2.66 -1.38
C PHE A 141 -22.03 -3.34 -1.64
N SER A 142 -22.89 -3.46 -0.63
CA SER A 142 -24.29 -3.86 -0.80
C SER A 142 -25.15 -2.70 -1.26
#